data_AF-A0A2Z6AK86-F1
#
_entry.id   AF-A0A2Z6AK86-F1
#
_cell.length_a   1.000
_cell.length_b   1.000
_cell.length_c   1.000
_cell.angle_alpha   90.00
_cell.angle_beta   90.00
_cell.angle_gamma   90.00
#
_symmetry.space_group_name_H-M   'P 1'
#
loop_
_entity.id
_entity.type
_entity.pdbx_description
1 polymer ?
#
loop_
_entity_poly.entity_id
_entity_poly.type
_entity_poly.pdbx_seq_one_letter_code
_entity_poly.pdbx_strand_id
1 'polypeptide(L)'
;MFQNARRAGATCIAVDLTEQDGRYLLHIRDDGCGIDDPAALLMLGHSGWGDDIARSEDPAGMGMFSLAGRAVEIQSFSPSAAAAWKVQIPAHAWESGAPLAIAPAVIGWGTLISIELPLDWNQGLSAAVADAARHYPLPVTLNDALLPREDFLKDAMFVENACGCRIGVYDRDPDWPGDQRINFHGHRVKCALPTVREEKDNGSLWTVRIDIMDAPEIHMVLPARKEVIDNAALKALRDAAEQILYKAIATRPDHRLPFTAWQRACELGVTLPQARSGLAIWRPQTADDCHGRSSRMIAPEGAMLIVPALEPDIAQSLALARGKPPIEDVQLVEAEDALQGYAWYDTLPVIRDISLRIDREGSVHRYDDDMCLPADFACGLVDRIVIELTVCETGRTDAPRSVHSIEIPALVCRNGGWDTEEAIILATRDGGITPDRLSRMIYATIFCGADDGDCDSWDTQSRSFEREARQHATHILLGEDAATLEAINMSAWDNLSWLIPLDRKIVIHAERGAITVDFLPN
;
A
#
# COMPACT_ATOMS: atom_id res chain seq x y z
N MET A 1 0.21 -30.08 19.09
CA MET A 1 -0.32 -31.46 18.98
C MET A 1 -0.27 -31.98 17.56
N PHE A 2 -0.88 -31.33 16.56
CA PHE A 2 -0.84 -31.82 15.17
C PHE A 2 0.58 -32.10 14.65
N GLN A 3 1.51 -31.17 14.84
CA GLN A 3 2.91 -31.39 14.46
C GLN A 3 3.55 -32.64 15.11
N ASN A 4 3.15 -33.02 16.34
CA ASN A 4 3.65 -34.25 16.98
C ASN A 4 3.09 -35.50 16.30
N ALA A 5 1.79 -35.49 15.97
CA ALA A 5 1.17 -36.57 15.19
C ALA A 5 1.86 -36.75 13.82
N ARG A 6 2.22 -35.64 13.15
CA ARG A 6 3.00 -35.70 11.90
C ARG A 6 4.34 -36.42 12.09
N ARG A 7 5.08 -36.03 13.12
CA ARG A 7 6.40 -36.59 13.44
C ARG A 7 6.31 -38.07 13.80
N ALA A 8 5.19 -38.49 14.39
CA ALA A 8 4.87 -39.89 14.64
C ALA A 8 4.53 -40.68 13.37
N GLY A 9 4.51 -40.05 12.19
CA GLY A 9 4.17 -40.72 10.93
C GLY A 9 2.67 -41.00 10.78
N ALA A 10 1.81 -40.26 11.48
CA ALA A 10 0.37 -40.39 11.36
C ALA A 10 -0.10 -40.15 9.91
N THR A 11 -1.20 -40.81 9.52
CA THR A 11 -1.86 -40.60 8.23
C THR A 11 -3.10 -39.71 8.37
N CYS A 12 -3.67 -39.59 9.57
CA CYS A 12 -4.79 -38.71 9.87
C CYS A 12 -4.79 -38.26 11.34
N ILE A 13 -5.56 -37.21 11.62
CA ILE A 13 -5.81 -36.77 12.99
C ILE A 13 -7.32 -36.67 13.19
N ALA A 14 -7.83 -37.28 14.26
CA ALA A 14 -9.20 -37.12 14.68
C ALA A 14 -9.26 -36.17 15.88
N VAL A 15 -10.13 -35.17 15.80
CA VAL A 15 -10.43 -34.23 16.87
C VAL A 15 -11.89 -34.41 17.24
N ASP A 16 -12.18 -34.77 18.48
CA ASP A 16 -13.55 -34.98 18.94
C ASP A 16 -13.80 -34.17 20.20
N LEU A 17 -15.00 -33.59 20.29
CA LEU A 17 -15.48 -32.90 21.48
C LEU A 17 -16.58 -33.72 22.12
N THR A 18 -16.36 -34.17 23.36
CA THR A 18 -17.40 -34.85 24.13
C THR A 18 -17.79 -34.07 25.37
N GLU A 19 -19.02 -34.25 25.82
CA GLU A 19 -19.50 -33.72 27.09
C GLU A 19 -19.66 -34.88 28.08
N GLN A 20 -19.02 -34.78 29.24
CA GLN A 20 -19.11 -35.76 30.32
C GLN A 20 -19.29 -35.02 31.65
N ASP A 21 -20.34 -35.37 32.41
CA ASP A 21 -20.63 -34.80 33.73
C ASP A 21 -20.61 -33.26 33.78
N GLY A 22 -21.10 -32.61 32.71
CA GLY A 22 -21.13 -31.15 32.56
C GLY A 22 -19.78 -30.50 32.23
N ARG A 23 -18.78 -31.30 31.85
CA ARG A 23 -17.45 -30.86 31.42
C ARG A 23 -17.24 -31.20 29.95
N TYR A 24 -16.52 -30.33 29.24
CA TYR A 24 -16.14 -30.56 27.85
C TYR A 24 -14.75 -31.18 27.80
N LEU A 25 -14.62 -32.29 27.07
CA LEU A 25 -13.35 -32.97 26.82
C LEU A 25 -12.99 -32.88 25.34
N LEU A 26 -11.81 -32.33 25.07
CA LEU A 26 -11.21 -32.33 23.74
C LEU A 26 -10.33 -33.55 23.58
N HIS A 27 -10.69 -34.43 22.67
CA HIS A 27 -9.92 -35.60 22.29
C HIS A 27 -9.15 -35.29 21.00
N ILE A 28 -7.85 -35.51 21.01
CA ILE A 28 -7.01 -35.43 19.81
C ILE A 28 -6.31 -36.78 19.67
N ARG A 29 -6.65 -37.49 18.60
CA ARG A 29 -6.15 -38.82 18.30
C ARG A 29 -5.37 -38.82 17.00
N ASP A 30 -4.24 -39.50 16.99
CA ASP A 30 -3.49 -39.82 15.79
C ASP A 30 -3.29 -41.33 15.64
N ASP A 31 -3.01 -41.76 14.42
CA ASP A 31 -2.70 -43.14 14.04
C ASP A 31 -1.19 -43.34 13.80
N GLY A 32 -0.34 -42.50 14.40
CA GLY A 32 1.12 -42.59 14.28
C GLY A 32 1.72 -43.77 15.05
N CYS A 33 3.05 -43.79 15.17
CA CYS A 33 3.79 -44.88 15.80
C CYS A 33 3.53 -45.09 17.30
N GLY A 34 2.85 -44.15 17.96
CA GLY A 34 2.66 -44.14 19.41
C GLY A 34 3.94 -43.75 20.17
N ILE A 35 3.89 -43.90 21.50
CA ILE A 35 4.95 -43.53 22.43
C ILE A 35 5.37 -44.78 23.22
N ASP A 36 6.65 -45.13 23.10
CA ASP A 36 7.23 -46.32 23.72
C ASP A 36 7.30 -46.22 25.25
N ASP A 37 7.90 -45.13 25.75
CA ASP A 37 8.08 -44.87 27.18
C ASP A 37 7.26 -43.65 27.61
N PRO A 38 6.25 -43.81 28.50
CA PRO A 38 5.48 -42.71 29.05
C PRO A 38 6.34 -41.61 29.71
N ALA A 39 7.54 -41.95 30.23
CA ALA A 39 8.43 -40.98 30.87
C ALA A 39 8.93 -39.91 29.88
N ALA A 40 9.00 -40.23 28.58
CA ALA A 40 9.42 -39.29 27.54
C ALA A 40 8.49 -38.06 27.43
N LEU A 41 7.24 -38.16 27.89
CA LEU A 41 6.27 -37.07 27.83
C LEU A 41 6.57 -35.88 28.75
N LEU A 42 7.25 -36.13 29.88
CA LEU A 42 7.44 -35.15 30.96
C LEU A 42 8.91 -34.78 31.18
N MET A 43 9.82 -35.31 30.37
CA MET A 43 11.21 -34.88 30.36
C MET A 43 11.37 -33.60 29.55
N LEU A 44 11.50 -32.47 30.27
CA LEU A 44 11.81 -31.15 29.69
C LEU A 44 13.07 -31.22 28.80
N GLY A 45 12.93 -30.82 27.54
CA GLY A 45 14.03 -30.77 26.58
C GLY A 45 14.43 -32.13 25.98
N HIS A 46 13.74 -33.22 26.33
CA HIS A 46 13.90 -34.50 25.65
C HIS A 46 12.89 -34.59 24.50
N SER A 47 13.37 -34.60 23.26
CA SER A 47 12.48 -34.62 22.10
C SER A 47 12.03 -36.03 21.72
N GLY A 48 12.74 -37.08 22.15
CA GLY A 48 12.40 -38.50 21.90
C GLY A 48 12.31 -38.92 20.42
N TRP A 49 12.45 -37.97 19.49
CA TRP A 49 12.35 -38.18 18.05
C TRP A 49 13.69 -38.69 17.48
N GLY A 50 13.62 -39.50 16.42
CA GLY A 50 14.80 -40.01 15.73
C GLY A 50 15.66 -38.89 15.12
N ASP A 51 16.93 -39.22 14.83
CA ASP A 51 17.97 -38.28 14.37
C ASP A 51 17.57 -37.47 13.12
N ASP A 52 16.72 -38.02 12.25
CA ASP A 52 16.26 -37.34 11.04
C ASP A 52 15.28 -36.20 11.35
N ILE A 53 14.31 -36.44 12.24
CA ILE A 53 13.32 -35.43 12.66
C ILE A 53 13.98 -34.37 13.55
N ALA A 54 14.92 -34.80 14.40
CA ALA A 54 15.69 -33.89 15.23
C ALA A 54 16.47 -32.88 14.38
N ARG A 55 17.05 -33.35 13.26
CA ARG A 55 17.77 -32.50 12.29
C ARG A 55 16.84 -31.63 11.45
N SER A 56 15.70 -32.16 10.99
CA SER A 56 14.83 -31.46 10.04
C SER A 56 13.92 -30.39 10.67
N GLU A 57 13.52 -30.55 11.93
CA GLU A 57 12.45 -29.72 12.54
C GLU A 57 12.80 -29.09 13.89
N ASP A 58 13.99 -29.35 14.44
CA ASP A 58 14.46 -28.90 15.76
C ASP A 58 13.35 -28.90 16.85
N PRO A 59 12.80 -30.08 17.20
CA PRO A 59 11.72 -30.20 18.17
C PRO A 59 12.21 -29.84 19.58
N ALA A 60 11.75 -28.69 20.11
CA ALA A 60 12.13 -28.17 21.42
C ALA A 60 11.81 -29.06 22.64
N GLY A 61 11.07 -30.16 22.47
CA GLY A 61 10.55 -30.97 23.59
C GLY A 61 9.53 -30.25 24.49
N MET A 62 9.10 -29.04 24.13
CA MET A 62 8.18 -28.22 24.93
C MET A 62 6.72 -28.27 24.46
N GLY A 63 6.43 -28.96 23.35
CA GLY A 63 5.09 -28.97 22.75
C GLY A 63 3.99 -29.58 23.63
N MET A 64 4.34 -30.50 24.54
CA MET A 64 3.40 -31.06 25.53
C MET A 64 3.17 -30.10 26.71
N PHE A 65 4.15 -29.27 27.05
CA PHE A 65 4.06 -28.29 28.13
C PHE A 65 3.14 -27.12 27.79
N SER A 66 2.67 -26.99 26.54
CA SER A 66 1.55 -26.07 26.24
C SER A 66 0.26 -26.45 26.97
N LEU A 67 0.18 -27.67 27.51
CA LEU A 67 -0.93 -28.17 28.32
C LEU A 67 -0.68 -28.04 29.83
N ALA A 68 0.44 -27.44 30.24
CA ALA A 68 0.76 -27.26 31.66
C ALA A 68 -0.35 -26.50 32.40
N GLY A 69 -0.65 -26.96 33.62
CA GLY A 69 -1.76 -26.43 34.43
C GLY A 69 -3.15 -26.95 34.01
N ARG A 70 -3.24 -27.91 33.09
CA ARG A 70 -4.52 -28.53 32.66
C ARG A 70 -4.64 -29.97 33.15
N ALA A 71 -5.87 -30.45 33.33
CA ALA A 71 -6.12 -31.87 33.49
C ALA A 71 -6.07 -32.55 32.12
N VAL A 72 -5.14 -33.49 31.95
CA VAL A 72 -4.89 -34.20 30.69
C VAL A 72 -4.86 -35.71 30.94
N GLU A 73 -5.53 -36.48 30.10
CA GLU A 73 -5.34 -37.92 30.01
C GLU A 73 -4.63 -38.24 28.69
N ILE A 74 -3.59 -39.06 28.74
CA ILE A 74 -2.89 -39.53 27.54
C ILE A 74 -2.95 -41.05 27.51
N GLN A 75 -3.33 -41.62 26.37
CA GLN A 75 -3.26 -43.03 26.09
C GLN A 75 -2.40 -43.24 24.85
N SER A 76 -1.53 -44.24 24.86
CA SER A 76 -0.71 -44.56 23.69
C SER A 76 -0.47 -46.05 23.57
N PHE A 77 -0.34 -46.51 22.33
CA PHE A 77 0.13 -47.85 21.99
C PHE A 77 1.18 -47.72 20.89
N SER A 78 2.33 -48.35 21.09
CA SER A 78 3.35 -48.53 20.06
C SER A 78 3.71 -50.01 19.90
N PRO A 79 4.15 -50.43 18.70
CA PRO A 79 4.66 -51.79 18.48
C PRO A 79 5.81 -52.17 19.40
N SER A 80 6.70 -51.22 19.71
CA SER A 80 7.88 -51.47 20.55
C SER A 80 7.50 -51.66 22.01
N ALA A 81 6.51 -50.92 22.53
CA ALA A 81 6.01 -51.09 23.89
C ALA A 81 5.23 -52.39 24.07
N ALA A 82 4.64 -52.92 22.98
CA ALA A 82 3.83 -54.13 22.93
C ALA A 82 2.61 -54.14 23.88
N ALA A 83 2.30 -53.02 24.54
CA ALA A 83 1.19 -52.84 25.46
C ALA A 83 0.70 -51.39 25.43
N ALA A 84 -0.62 -51.22 25.52
CA ALA A 84 -1.26 -49.92 25.63
C ALA A 84 -1.21 -49.42 27.08
N TRP A 85 -0.85 -48.16 27.25
CA TRP A 85 -0.77 -47.51 28.56
C TRP A 85 -1.57 -46.21 28.58
N LYS A 86 -1.96 -45.79 29.78
CA LYS A 86 -2.57 -44.48 30.06
C LYS A 86 -1.92 -43.81 31.26
N VAL A 87 -1.87 -42.49 31.21
CA VAL A 87 -1.50 -41.63 32.32
C VAL A 87 -2.52 -40.51 32.46
N GLN A 88 -2.92 -40.22 33.69
CA GLN A 88 -3.71 -39.04 34.02
C GLN A 88 -2.80 -38.02 34.70
N ILE A 89 -2.79 -36.81 34.16
CA ILE A 89 -1.99 -35.68 34.62
C ILE A 89 -2.96 -34.61 35.13
N PRO A 90 -3.26 -34.58 36.45
CA PRO A 90 -4.05 -33.51 37.04
C PRO A 90 -3.39 -32.14 36.87
N ALA A 91 -4.19 -31.07 36.84
CA ALA A 91 -3.70 -29.69 36.68
C ALA A 91 -2.58 -29.31 37.67
N HIS A 92 -2.65 -29.77 38.93
CA HIS A 92 -1.65 -29.49 39.95
C HIS A 92 -0.37 -30.35 39.81
N ALA A 93 -0.42 -31.45 39.06
CA ALA A 93 0.68 -32.40 38.96
C ALA A 93 1.82 -31.95 38.04
N TRP A 94 1.57 -30.93 37.20
CA TRP A 94 2.59 -30.31 36.36
C TRP A 94 3.71 -29.62 37.15
N GLU A 95 3.41 -29.14 38.36
CA GLU A 95 4.34 -28.38 39.21
C GLU A 95 4.74 -29.14 40.50
N SER A 96 4.00 -30.19 40.87
CA SER A 96 4.17 -30.86 42.17
C SER A 96 5.39 -31.78 42.25
N GLY A 97 5.91 -32.25 41.11
CA GLY A 97 6.97 -33.27 41.05
C GLY A 97 6.55 -34.65 41.56
N ALA A 98 5.26 -34.86 41.85
CA ALA A 98 4.74 -36.13 42.33
C ALA A 98 4.77 -37.19 41.21
N PRO A 99 5.16 -38.45 41.50
CA PRO A 99 5.10 -39.52 40.52
C PRO A 99 3.67 -39.75 40.00
N LEU A 100 3.53 -39.92 38.69
CA LEU A 100 2.26 -40.25 38.05
C LEU A 100 2.12 -41.76 37.89
N ALA A 101 0.92 -42.28 38.16
CA ALA A 101 0.63 -43.69 37.97
C ALA A 101 0.36 -43.99 36.49
N ILE A 102 1.12 -44.93 35.93
CA ILE A 102 0.84 -45.52 34.62
C ILE A 102 -0.10 -46.70 34.81
N ALA A 103 -1.21 -46.70 34.09
CA ALA A 103 -2.19 -47.78 34.10
C ALA A 103 -2.30 -48.43 32.71
N PRO A 104 -2.77 -49.68 32.61
CA PRO A 104 -3.13 -50.28 31.33
C PRO A 104 -4.25 -49.51 30.63
N ALA A 105 -4.19 -49.43 29.30
CA ALA A 105 -5.20 -48.78 28.46
C ALA A 105 -5.75 -49.72 27.40
N VAL A 106 -6.81 -49.29 26.73
CA VAL A 106 -7.42 -49.99 25.60
C VAL A 106 -7.45 -49.03 24.41
N ILE A 107 -6.28 -48.77 23.84
CA ILE A 107 -6.13 -48.07 22.57
C ILE A 107 -5.52 -49.04 21.56
N GLY A 108 -6.08 -49.09 20.36
CA GLY A 108 -5.64 -50.05 19.34
C GLY A 108 -4.30 -49.69 18.71
N TRP A 109 -4.06 -48.40 18.47
CA TRP A 109 -2.86 -47.88 17.81
C TRP A 109 -2.76 -46.35 17.98
N GLY A 110 -1.54 -45.81 17.99
CA GLY A 110 -1.26 -44.39 17.99
C GLY A 110 -1.40 -43.75 19.37
N THR A 111 -1.70 -42.45 19.40
CA THR A 111 -1.81 -41.66 20.64
C THR A 111 -3.16 -40.96 20.71
N LEU A 112 -3.78 -40.95 21.89
CA LEU A 112 -4.96 -40.19 22.23
C LEU A 112 -4.63 -39.25 23.39
N ILE A 113 -4.85 -37.96 23.19
CA ILE A 113 -4.71 -36.92 24.22
C ILE A 113 -6.11 -36.35 24.48
N SER A 114 -6.57 -36.45 25.73
CA SER A 114 -7.84 -35.90 26.19
C SER A 114 -7.59 -34.75 27.14
N ILE A 115 -8.16 -33.58 26.87
CA ILE A 115 -7.94 -32.34 27.62
C ILE A 115 -9.28 -31.85 28.16
N GLU A 116 -9.35 -31.56 29.46
CA GLU A 116 -10.49 -30.86 30.03
C GLU A 116 -10.49 -29.39 29.57
N LEU A 117 -11.51 -29.01 28.79
CA LEU A 117 -11.66 -27.68 28.24
C LEU A 117 -12.37 -26.75 29.23
N PRO A 118 -11.85 -25.53 29.44
CA PRO A 118 -12.62 -24.44 30.05
C PRO A 118 -13.89 -24.12 29.25
N LEU A 119 -14.98 -23.80 29.95
CA LEU A 119 -16.30 -23.51 29.35
C LEU A 119 -16.25 -22.37 28.32
N ASP A 120 -15.39 -21.38 28.55
CA ASP A 120 -15.15 -20.22 27.69
C ASP A 120 -14.44 -20.56 26.38
N TRP A 121 -13.70 -21.67 26.32
CA TRP A 121 -12.95 -22.09 25.12
C TRP A 121 -13.80 -22.84 24.10
N ASN A 122 -14.98 -23.33 24.51
CA ASN A 122 -15.92 -23.94 23.60
C ASN A 122 -16.35 -22.93 22.51
N GLN A 123 -16.42 -21.64 22.88
CA GLN A 123 -16.65 -20.56 21.92
C GLN A 123 -15.39 -20.33 21.08
N GLY A 124 -15.40 -20.84 19.84
CA GLY A 124 -14.33 -20.62 18.87
C GLY A 124 -13.38 -21.81 18.67
N LEU A 125 -13.51 -22.90 19.43
CA LEU A 125 -12.68 -24.10 19.25
C LEU A 125 -12.77 -24.65 17.83
N SER A 126 -13.97 -24.81 17.27
CA SER A 126 -14.14 -25.31 15.91
C SER A 126 -13.42 -24.43 14.88
N ALA A 127 -13.43 -23.11 15.09
CA ALA A 127 -12.70 -22.17 14.24
C ALA A 127 -11.18 -22.33 14.40
N ALA A 128 -10.68 -22.50 15.63
CA ALA A 128 -9.26 -22.73 15.89
C ALA A 128 -8.75 -24.06 15.30
N VAL A 129 -9.55 -25.14 15.39
CA VAL A 129 -9.21 -26.44 14.80
C VAL A 129 -9.24 -26.34 13.26
N ALA A 130 -10.24 -25.69 12.69
CA ALA A 130 -10.32 -25.45 11.25
C ALA A 130 -9.13 -24.61 10.75
N ASP A 131 -8.76 -23.55 11.47
CA ASP A 131 -7.62 -22.69 11.15
C ASP A 131 -6.30 -23.47 11.19
N ALA A 132 -6.08 -24.27 12.23
CA ALA A 132 -4.90 -25.13 12.36
C ALA A 132 -4.84 -26.25 11.30
N ALA A 133 -5.99 -26.76 10.86
CA ALA A 133 -6.07 -27.82 9.85
C ALA A 133 -5.90 -27.28 8.42
N ARG A 134 -6.26 -26.01 8.17
CA ARG A 134 -6.39 -25.44 6.82
C ARG A 134 -5.16 -25.68 5.93
N HIS A 135 -3.96 -25.44 6.43
CA HIS A 135 -2.69 -25.61 5.68
C HIS A 135 -1.81 -26.73 6.23
N TYR A 136 -2.41 -27.62 7.03
CA TYR A 136 -1.72 -28.76 7.62
C TYR A 136 -1.59 -29.91 6.60
N PRO A 137 -0.45 -30.64 6.55
CA PRO A 137 -0.21 -31.65 5.53
C PRO A 137 -1.03 -32.95 5.66
N LEU A 138 -1.61 -33.26 6.82
CA LEU A 138 -2.42 -34.47 7.01
C LEU A 138 -3.93 -34.14 7.12
N PRO A 139 -4.82 -35.05 6.71
CA PRO A 139 -6.27 -34.94 6.97
C PRO A 139 -6.56 -34.78 8.46
N VAL A 140 -7.49 -33.87 8.79
CA VAL A 140 -7.98 -33.65 10.15
C VAL A 140 -9.50 -33.76 10.14
N THR A 141 -10.08 -34.57 11.02
CA THR A 141 -11.53 -34.59 11.25
C THR A 141 -11.87 -33.83 12.54
N LEU A 142 -13.05 -33.21 12.57
CA LEU A 142 -13.66 -32.65 13.78
C LEU A 142 -15.04 -33.27 13.97
N ASN A 143 -15.23 -34.04 15.05
CA ASN A 143 -16.46 -34.81 15.31
C ASN A 143 -16.85 -35.65 14.08
N ASP A 144 -15.92 -36.50 13.62
CA ASP A 144 -16.01 -37.32 12.40
C ASP A 144 -16.14 -36.57 11.06
N ALA A 145 -16.32 -35.25 11.05
CA ALA A 145 -16.41 -34.46 9.82
C ALA A 145 -15.01 -34.05 9.32
N LEU A 146 -14.67 -34.41 8.08
CA LEU A 146 -13.40 -33.99 7.46
C LEU A 146 -13.35 -32.46 7.28
N LEU A 147 -12.32 -31.83 7.85
CA LEU A 147 -12.11 -30.39 7.71
C LEU A 147 -11.52 -30.05 6.34
N PRO A 148 -11.94 -28.92 5.74
CA PRO A 148 -11.39 -28.47 4.46
C PRO A 148 -9.91 -28.13 4.61
N ARG A 149 -9.12 -28.56 3.62
CA ARG A 149 -7.70 -28.26 3.50
C ARG A 149 -7.46 -27.45 2.23
N GLU A 150 -6.47 -26.57 2.30
CA GLU A 150 -6.11 -25.67 1.23
C GLU A 150 -4.59 -25.64 1.09
N ASP A 151 -4.10 -25.71 -0.15
CA ASP A 151 -2.68 -25.49 -0.41
C ASP A 151 -2.32 -24.07 0.05
N PHE A 152 -1.26 -23.94 0.85
CA PHE A 152 -0.79 -22.63 1.33
C PHE A 152 -0.42 -21.68 0.18
N LEU A 153 0.00 -22.24 -0.96
CA LEU A 153 0.37 -21.51 -2.15
C LEU A 153 -0.74 -21.47 -3.22
N LYS A 154 -2.00 -21.75 -2.82
CA LYS A 154 -3.13 -21.64 -3.73
C LYS A 154 -3.19 -20.24 -4.35
N ASP A 155 -3.62 -20.20 -5.62
CA ASP A 155 -3.74 -18.99 -6.44
C ASP A 155 -2.42 -18.25 -6.73
N ALA A 156 -1.27 -18.83 -6.35
CA ALA A 156 0.03 -18.33 -6.78
C ALA A 156 0.13 -18.36 -8.31
N MET A 157 0.57 -17.25 -8.89
CA MET A 157 0.76 -17.11 -10.34
C MET A 157 1.95 -17.95 -10.83
N PHE A 158 2.92 -18.18 -9.95
CA PHE A 158 4.14 -18.92 -10.23
C PHE A 158 4.58 -19.63 -8.95
N VAL A 159 5.00 -20.89 -9.06
CA VAL A 159 5.52 -21.68 -7.93
C VAL A 159 6.80 -22.39 -8.36
N GLU A 160 7.87 -22.22 -7.60
CA GLU A 160 9.15 -22.89 -7.81
C GLU A 160 9.72 -23.41 -6.49
N ASN A 161 10.48 -24.51 -6.54
CA ASN A 161 11.11 -25.11 -5.36
C ASN A 161 12.54 -24.60 -5.20
N ALA A 162 12.89 -24.14 -4.01
CA ALA A 162 14.26 -23.74 -3.65
C ALA A 162 14.46 -23.87 -2.13
N CYS A 163 15.71 -24.13 -1.71
CA CYS A 163 16.09 -24.21 -0.29
C CYS A 163 15.23 -25.17 0.55
N GLY A 164 14.72 -26.26 -0.04
CA GLY A 164 13.83 -27.19 0.68
C GLY A 164 12.39 -26.68 0.87
N CYS A 165 12.01 -25.62 0.17
CA CYS A 165 10.70 -24.97 0.27
C CYS A 165 10.03 -24.89 -1.11
N ARG A 166 8.70 -24.80 -1.12
CA ARG A 166 7.90 -24.32 -2.26
C ARG A 166 7.71 -22.81 -2.09
N ILE A 167 7.96 -22.03 -3.14
CA ILE A 167 7.86 -20.56 -3.10
C ILE A 167 6.85 -20.12 -4.14
N GLY A 168 5.75 -19.53 -3.69
CA GLY A 168 4.67 -19.02 -4.54
C GLY A 168 4.73 -17.51 -4.69
N VAL A 169 4.56 -17.01 -5.92
CA VAL A 169 4.57 -15.57 -6.26
C VAL A 169 3.15 -15.09 -6.58
N TYR A 170 2.81 -13.90 -6.12
CA TYR A 170 1.51 -13.26 -6.26
C TYR A 170 1.67 -11.83 -6.77
N ASP A 171 0.71 -11.38 -7.58
CA ASP A 171 0.46 -9.94 -7.82
C ASP A 171 -0.70 -9.52 -6.91
N ARG A 172 -0.41 -8.67 -5.93
CA ARG A 172 -1.32 -8.30 -4.84
C ARG A 172 -1.93 -9.53 -4.17
N ASP A 173 -1.13 -10.15 -3.31
CA ASP A 173 -1.63 -11.18 -2.39
C ASP A 173 -2.91 -10.65 -1.67
N PRO A 174 -4.06 -11.34 -1.81
CA PRO A 174 -5.34 -10.86 -1.28
C PRO A 174 -5.38 -10.85 0.26
N ASP A 175 -4.54 -11.66 0.89
CA ASP A 175 -4.41 -11.65 2.33
C ASP A 175 -3.34 -10.65 2.79
N TRP A 176 -2.71 -9.86 1.90
CA TRP A 176 -1.77 -8.79 2.26
C TRP A 176 -2.49 -7.56 2.88
N PRO A 177 -1.96 -6.94 3.95
CA PRO A 177 -0.70 -7.20 4.64
C PRO A 177 -0.88 -8.17 5.81
N GLY A 178 -1.39 -9.36 5.54
CA GLY A 178 -1.44 -10.47 6.49
C GLY A 178 -0.03 -10.95 6.74
N ASP A 179 0.36 -10.89 8.01
CA ASP A 179 1.76 -11.04 8.37
C ASP A 179 2.30 -12.47 8.22
N GLN A 180 1.45 -13.49 8.04
CA GLN A 180 1.85 -14.91 8.11
C GLN A 180 2.23 -15.53 6.76
N ARG A 181 3.38 -15.13 6.21
CA ARG A 181 3.81 -15.48 4.83
C ARG A 181 4.62 -16.79 4.71
N ILE A 182 4.88 -17.48 5.82
CA ILE A 182 5.57 -18.79 5.83
C ILE A 182 4.69 -19.83 6.50
N ASN A 183 4.50 -20.99 5.85
CA ASN A 183 3.89 -22.17 6.44
C ASN A 183 4.96 -23.19 6.85
N PHE A 184 5.02 -23.50 8.14
CA PHE A 184 5.83 -24.59 8.68
C PHE A 184 4.91 -25.73 9.12
N HIS A 185 4.51 -26.52 8.12
CA HIS A 185 3.69 -27.72 8.30
C HIS A 185 2.39 -27.44 9.07
N GLY A 186 1.63 -26.44 8.64
CA GLY A 186 0.38 -25.97 9.24
C GLY A 186 0.55 -24.88 10.30
N HIS A 187 1.78 -24.64 10.78
CA HIS A 187 2.07 -23.51 11.67
C HIS A 187 2.54 -22.32 10.86
N ARG A 188 1.68 -21.31 10.70
CA ARG A 188 1.97 -20.12 9.90
C ARG A 188 2.66 -19.05 10.74
N VAL A 189 3.74 -18.48 10.22
CA VAL A 189 4.60 -17.54 10.96
C VAL A 189 4.84 -16.26 10.21
N LYS A 190 5.11 -15.20 10.98
CA LYS A 190 5.46 -13.90 10.42
C LYS A 190 6.90 -13.89 9.93
N CYS A 191 7.12 -13.35 8.74
CA CYS A 191 8.46 -13.16 8.20
C CYS A 191 8.49 -12.03 7.17
N ALA A 192 9.46 -11.13 7.30
CA ALA A 192 9.78 -10.18 6.26
C ALA A 192 10.37 -10.93 5.07
N LEU A 193 9.61 -10.96 3.98
CA LEU A 193 9.97 -11.58 2.71
C LEU A 193 10.00 -10.51 1.61
N PRO A 194 10.76 -10.73 0.52
CA PRO A 194 10.88 -9.76 -0.55
C PRO A 194 9.49 -9.38 -1.10
N THR A 195 9.39 -8.09 -1.42
CA THR A 195 8.24 -7.46 -2.05
C THR A 195 8.76 -6.45 -3.04
N VAL A 196 8.22 -6.43 -4.26
CA VAL A 196 8.62 -5.49 -5.31
C VAL A 196 7.38 -4.81 -5.85
N ARG A 197 7.40 -3.49 -5.90
CA ARG A 197 6.32 -2.67 -6.47
C ARG A 197 6.77 -2.16 -7.83
N GLU A 198 5.93 -2.33 -8.84
CA GLU A 198 6.11 -1.64 -10.11
C GLU A 198 5.57 -0.22 -10.05
N GLU A 199 6.17 0.70 -10.80
CA GLU A 199 5.74 2.09 -10.86
C GLU A 199 4.31 2.23 -11.43
N LYS A 200 3.56 3.24 -10.90
CA LYS A 200 2.19 3.71 -11.21
C LYS A 200 1.04 3.23 -10.31
N ASP A 201 -0.04 4.02 -10.32
CA ASP A 201 -1.33 3.74 -9.68
C ASP A 201 -1.99 2.52 -10.37
N ASN A 202 -1.98 1.36 -9.68
CA ASN A 202 -2.28 0.00 -10.17
C ASN A 202 -1.08 -0.84 -10.63
N GLY A 203 0.14 -0.38 -10.40
CA GLY A 203 1.34 -1.20 -10.53
C GLY A 203 1.22 -2.50 -9.72
N SER A 204 1.70 -3.59 -10.31
CA SER A 204 1.69 -4.90 -9.65
C SER A 204 2.48 -4.82 -8.34
N LEU A 205 1.92 -5.37 -7.27
CA LEU A 205 2.62 -5.53 -6.00
C LEU A 205 3.03 -6.99 -5.89
N TRP A 206 4.26 -7.27 -6.27
CA TRP A 206 4.80 -8.61 -6.29
C TRP A 206 5.18 -9.04 -4.88
N THR A 207 4.55 -10.12 -4.41
CA THR A 207 4.82 -10.71 -3.10
C THR A 207 5.03 -12.21 -3.25
N VAL A 208 5.70 -12.80 -2.26
CA VAL A 208 5.92 -14.24 -2.11
C VAL A 208 5.28 -14.83 -0.86
N ARG A 209 4.88 -16.09 -0.93
CA ARG A 209 4.62 -16.97 0.22
C ARG A 209 5.51 -18.19 0.14
N ILE A 210 5.84 -18.78 1.27
CA ILE A 210 6.77 -19.92 1.35
C ILE A 210 6.13 -21.05 2.14
N ASP A 211 6.10 -22.23 1.56
CA ASP A 211 5.71 -23.47 2.22
C ASP A 211 6.93 -24.36 2.45
N ILE A 212 7.26 -24.61 3.72
CA ILE A 212 8.44 -25.39 4.10
C ILE A 212 8.15 -26.88 3.91
N MET A 213 8.99 -27.57 3.13
CA MET A 213 8.88 -29.01 2.88
C MET A 213 9.90 -29.78 3.73
N ASP A 214 11.18 -29.49 3.53
CA ASP A 214 12.31 -30.08 4.24
C ASP A 214 13.49 -29.10 4.21
N ALA A 215 13.51 -28.18 5.18
CA ALA A 215 14.50 -27.11 5.27
C ALA A 215 15.11 -27.07 6.69
N PRO A 216 15.99 -28.04 7.05
CA PRO A 216 16.56 -28.18 8.38
C PRO A 216 17.23 -26.90 8.89
N GLU A 217 17.87 -26.15 7.98
CA GLU A 217 18.63 -24.94 8.31
C GLU A 217 17.73 -23.73 8.65
N ILE A 218 16.42 -23.81 8.38
CA ILE A 218 15.44 -22.76 8.70
C ILE A 218 14.87 -23.02 10.09
N HIS A 219 15.39 -22.27 11.06
CA HIS A 219 15.00 -22.46 12.45
C HIS A 219 13.91 -21.48 12.88
N MET A 220 13.02 -21.95 13.74
CA MET A 220 11.99 -21.13 14.40
C MET A 220 12.43 -20.77 15.82
N VAL A 221 12.07 -19.57 16.29
CA VAL A 221 12.33 -19.16 17.68
C VAL A 221 11.55 -20.08 18.64
N LEU A 222 12.27 -20.87 19.43
CA LEU A 222 11.69 -21.76 20.42
C LEU A 222 11.26 -20.99 21.69
N PRO A 223 10.28 -21.50 22.46
CA PRO A 223 9.43 -22.68 22.20
C PRO A 223 8.24 -22.42 21.28
N ALA A 224 7.77 -21.18 21.22
CA ALA A 224 6.45 -20.86 20.65
C ALA A 224 6.43 -20.82 19.11
N ARG A 225 7.61 -20.79 18.46
CA ARG A 225 7.79 -20.80 17.00
C ARG A 225 7.02 -19.68 16.29
N LYS A 226 6.90 -18.52 16.93
CA LYS A 226 6.13 -17.38 16.38
C LYS A 226 6.89 -16.63 15.28
N GLU A 227 8.20 -16.79 15.25
CA GLU A 227 9.13 -16.06 14.38
C GLU A 227 10.20 -17.01 13.84
N VAL A 228 10.74 -16.69 12.67
CA VAL A 228 11.89 -17.37 12.06
C VAL A 228 13.17 -16.72 12.56
N ILE A 229 14.19 -17.52 12.89
CA ILE A 229 15.50 -17.01 13.30
C ILE A 229 16.20 -16.39 12.08
N ASP A 230 16.68 -15.15 12.24
CA ASP A 230 17.45 -14.48 11.19
C ASP A 230 18.88 -15.03 11.14
N ASN A 231 19.10 -16.00 10.25
CA ASN A 231 20.36 -16.68 10.03
C ASN A 231 20.75 -16.68 8.54
N ALA A 232 21.92 -17.25 8.23
CA ALA A 232 22.39 -17.35 6.85
C ALA A 232 21.43 -18.12 5.92
N ALA A 233 20.72 -19.12 6.45
CA ALA A 233 19.74 -19.89 5.69
C ALA A 233 18.48 -19.07 5.36
N LEU A 234 17.96 -18.27 6.29
CA LEU A 234 16.85 -17.36 6.03
C LEU A 234 17.26 -16.30 5.00
N LYS A 235 18.49 -15.78 5.08
CA LYS A 235 19.02 -14.86 4.08
C LYS A 235 19.06 -15.51 2.69
N ALA A 236 19.60 -16.74 2.59
CA ALA A 236 19.63 -17.49 1.33
C ALA A 236 18.21 -17.79 0.79
N LEU A 237 17.26 -18.09 1.68
CA LEU A 237 15.86 -18.29 1.32
C LEU A 237 15.21 -17.00 0.81
N ARG A 238 15.52 -15.84 1.40
CA ARG A 238 15.06 -14.52 0.92
C ARG A 238 15.64 -14.20 -0.45
N ASP A 239 16.94 -14.43 -0.67
CA ASP A 239 17.60 -14.23 -1.98
C ASP A 239 16.97 -15.16 -3.05
N ALA A 240 16.73 -16.43 -2.73
CA ALA A 240 16.07 -17.38 -3.63
C ALA A 240 14.62 -16.98 -3.93
N ALA A 241 13.88 -16.52 -2.94
CA ALA A 241 12.51 -16.05 -3.12
C ALA A 241 12.46 -14.77 -3.97
N GLU A 242 13.41 -13.86 -3.80
CA GLU A 242 13.54 -12.65 -4.61
C GLU A 242 13.88 -13.00 -6.06
N GLN A 243 14.79 -13.96 -6.28
CA GLN A 243 15.13 -14.47 -7.60
C GLN A 243 13.89 -15.07 -8.31
N ILE A 244 13.12 -15.91 -7.61
CA ILE A 244 11.89 -16.52 -8.13
C ILE A 244 10.83 -15.46 -8.43
N LEU A 245 10.72 -14.42 -7.60
CA LEU A 245 9.86 -13.27 -7.86
C LEU A 245 10.23 -12.60 -9.18
N TYR A 246 11.51 -12.30 -9.43
CA TYR A 246 11.94 -11.71 -10.71
C TYR A 246 11.75 -12.66 -11.90
N LYS A 247 11.92 -13.98 -11.72
CA LYS A 247 11.59 -14.96 -12.77
C LYS A 247 10.11 -14.93 -13.13
N ALA A 248 9.22 -14.79 -12.14
CA ALA A 248 7.79 -14.65 -12.39
C ALA A 248 7.49 -13.36 -13.17
N ILE A 249 8.14 -12.23 -12.83
CA ILE A 249 8.04 -10.98 -13.60
C ILE A 249 8.50 -11.19 -15.04
N ALA A 250 9.59 -11.94 -15.25
CA ALA A 250 10.13 -12.23 -16.59
C ALA A 250 9.17 -13.02 -17.50
N THR A 251 8.11 -13.64 -16.94
CA THR A 251 7.07 -14.32 -17.73
C THR A 251 6.09 -13.35 -18.39
N ARG A 252 6.03 -12.09 -17.93
CA ARG A 252 5.20 -11.04 -18.52
C ARG A 252 5.88 -10.45 -19.76
N PRO A 253 5.09 -9.96 -20.74
CA PRO A 253 5.66 -9.35 -21.96
C PRO A 253 6.46 -8.09 -21.66
N ASP A 254 6.11 -7.36 -20.60
CA ASP A 254 6.78 -6.15 -20.15
C ASP A 254 6.64 -5.96 -18.62
N HIS A 255 7.43 -5.03 -18.07
CA HIS A 255 7.40 -4.66 -16.65
C HIS A 255 7.67 -3.16 -16.45
N ARG A 256 7.37 -2.68 -15.25
CA ARG A 256 7.63 -1.31 -14.77
C ARG A 256 8.40 -1.25 -13.46
N LEU A 257 9.28 -2.23 -13.25
CA LEU A 257 10.22 -2.24 -12.12
C LEU A 257 11.05 -0.96 -12.02
N PRO A 258 11.26 -0.43 -10.80
CA PRO A 258 12.32 0.53 -10.51
C PRO A 258 13.67 0.02 -11.03
N PHE A 259 14.53 0.94 -11.47
CA PHE A 259 15.85 0.60 -12.01
C PHE A 259 16.70 -0.17 -11.01
N THR A 260 16.64 0.18 -9.73
CA THR A 260 17.32 -0.54 -8.64
C THR A 260 16.87 -1.99 -8.51
N ALA A 261 15.57 -2.26 -8.65
CA ALA A 261 15.01 -3.62 -8.64
C ALA A 261 15.43 -4.41 -9.89
N TRP A 262 15.50 -3.75 -11.05
CA TRP A 262 15.99 -4.37 -12.28
C TRP A 262 17.49 -4.72 -12.24
N GLN A 263 18.32 -3.85 -11.66
CA GLN A 263 19.72 -4.16 -11.37
C GLN A 263 19.84 -5.33 -10.40
N ARG A 264 19.03 -5.33 -9.33
CA ARG A 264 18.98 -6.41 -8.35
C ARG A 264 18.57 -7.75 -8.98
N ALA A 265 17.64 -7.75 -9.93
CA ALA A 265 17.30 -8.94 -10.71
C ALA A 265 18.52 -9.49 -11.47
N CYS A 266 19.30 -8.59 -12.10
CA CYS A 266 20.53 -8.97 -12.81
C CYS A 266 21.60 -9.54 -11.85
N GLU A 267 21.77 -8.95 -10.66
CA GLU A 267 22.68 -9.46 -9.61
C GLU A 267 22.30 -10.88 -9.15
N LEU A 268 20.99 -11.17 -9.10
CA LEU A 268 20.46 -12.50 -8.79
C LEU A 268 20.44 -13.45 -10.00
N GLY A 269 21.06 -13.04 -11.12
CA GLY A 269 21.17 -13.85 -12.33
C GLY A 269 19.88 -13.98 -13.15
N VAL A 270 18.89 -13.09 -12.94
CA VAL A 270 17.66 -13.04 -13.72
C VAL A 270 17.78 -11.95 -14.79
N THR A 271 17.74 -12.34 -16.05
CA THR A 271 17.78 -11.40 -17.18
C THR A 271 16.36 -10.91 -17.50
N LEU A 272 16.14 -9.60 -17.37
CA LEU A 272 14.91 -8.91 -17.74
C LEU A 272 15.19 -7.90 -18.87
N PRO A 273 14.22 -7.63 -19.77
CA PRO A 273 14.34 -6.53 -20.72
C PRO A 273 14.41 -5.17 -19.98
N GLN A 274 14.62 -4.06 -20.70
CA GLN A 274 14.41 -2.75 -20.08
C GLN A 274 12.92 -2.57 -19.74
N ALA A 275 12.61 -1.78 -18.72
CA ALA A 275 11.23 -1.45 -18.37
C ALA A 275 10.48 -0.84 -19.55
N ARG A 276 9.17 -1.09 -19.61
CA ARG A 276 8.29 -0.55 -20.66
C ARG A 276 8.39 0.97 -20.71
N SER A 277 8.78 1.47 -21.88
CA SER A 277 8.88 2.90 -22.18
C SER A 277 7.52 3.60 -22.10
N GLY A 278 7.56 4.90 -21.82
CA GLY A 278 6.38 5.78 -21.81
C GLY A 278 6.06 6.30 -20.42
N LEU A 279 5.81 7.60 -20.35
CA LEU A 279 5.58 8.34 -19.11
C LEU A 279 4.15 8.89 -19.07
N ALA A 280 3.65 9.19 -17.88
CA ALA A 280 2.37 9.84 -17.73
C ALA A 280 2.39 11.25 -18.35
N ILE A 281 1.32 11.63 -19.04
CA ILE A 281 1.14 13.01 -19.51
C ILE A 281 1.15 13.94 -18.29
N TRP A 282 2.03 14.93 -18.32
CA TRP A 282 2.10 15.91 -17.24
C TRP A 282 0.84 16.76 -17.16
N ARG A 283 0.34 16.93 -15.94
CA ARG A 283 -0.73 17.84 -15.59
C ARG A 283 -0.22 18.78 -14.50
N PRO A 284 -0.57 20.07 -14.55
CA PRO A 284 -0.13 21.00 -13.53
C PRO A 284 -0.76 20.63 -12.18
N GLN A 285 0.08 20.64 -11.14
CA GLN A 285 -0.34 20.38 -9.77
C GLN A 285 -1.34 21.42 -9.29
N THR A 286 -2.32 20.99 -8.50
CA THR A 286 -3.23 21.89 -7.78
C THR A 286 -2.97 21.85 -6.28
N ALA A 287 -3.33 22.90 -5.55
CA ALA A 287 -3.20 22.93 -4.09
C ALA A 287 -4.03 21.81 -3.40
N ASP A 288 -5.20 21.47 -3.94
CA ASP A 288 -6.09 20.40 -3.42
C ASP A 288 -5.73 18.97 -3.89
N ASP A 289 -4.56 18.75 -4.51
CA ASP A 289 -4.17 17.43 -5.06
C ASP A 289 -3.99 16.33 -3.97
N CYS A 290 -4.04 16.69 -2.68
CA CYS A 290 -3.98 15.75 -1.55
C CYS A 290 -5.14 14.74 -1.51
N HIS A 291 -6.24 15.01 -2.21
CA HIS A 291 -7.40 14.12 -2.33
C HIS A 291 -7.31 13.13 -3.51
N GLY A 292 -6.16 13.05 -4.18
CA GLY A 292 -5.80 11.99 -5.10
C GLY A 292 -6.02 12.33 -6.57
N ARG A 293 -4.97 12.18 -7.38
CA ARG A 293 -5.04 12.38 -8.84
C ARG A 293 -5.75 11.21 -9.52
N SER A 294 -6.77 11.51 -10.33
CA SER A 294 -7.43 10.50 -11.18
C SER A 294 -6.60 10.18 -12.44
N SER A 295 -6.52 8.87 -12.75
CA SER A 295 -6.03 8.22 -13.97
C SER A 295 -5.02 9.00 -14.83
N ARG A 296 -3.75 8.60 -14.71
CA ARG A 296 -2.63 9.12 -15.50
C ARG A 296 -2.59 8.44 -16.88
N MET A 297 -2.98 9.17 -17.92
CA MET A 297 -2.87 8.72 -19.31
C MET A 297 -1.38 8.67 -19.72
N ILE A 298 -0.95 7.59 -20.37
CA ILE A 298 0.41 7.48 -20.89
C ILE A 298 0.53 8.33 -22.16
N ALA A 299 1.61 9.10 -22.24
CA ALA A 299 1.91 9.90 -23.43
C ALA A 299 2.04 8.98 -24.67
N PRO A 300 1.48 9.39 -25.82
CA PRO A 300 1.73 8.69 -27.08
C PRO A 300 3.23 8.79 -27.44
N GLU A 301 3.68 7.96 -28.37
CA GLU A 301 5.04 8.07 -28.91
C GLU A 301 5.28 9.46 -29.53
N GLY A 302 6.44 10.06 -29.27
CA GLY A 302 6.78 11.39 -29.73
C GLY A 302 7.90 12.03 -28.92
N ALA A 303 8.24 13.29 -29.24
CA ALA A 303 9.19 14.07 -28.46
C ALA A 303 8.59 14.37 -27.07
N MET A 304 9.24 13.86 -26.02
CA MET A 304 8.83 14.07 -24.64
C MET A 304 9.78 15.02 -23.94
N LEU A 305 9.28 15.79 -22.98
CA LEU A 305 10.07 16.61 -22.06
C LEU A 305 9.62 16.32 -20.63
N ILE A 306 10.54 15.80 -19.82
CA ILE A 306 10.26 15.44 -18.43
C ILE A 306 10.12 16.72 -17.60
N VAL A 307 9.01 16.81 -16.87
CA VAL A 307 8.73 17.86 -15.90
C VAL A 307 8.92 17.27 -14.50
N PRO A 308 9.74 17.92 -13.64
CA PRO A 308 9.92 17.48 -12.26
C PRO A 308 8.62 17.66 -11.45
N ALA A 309 8.63 17.19 -10.20
CA ALA A 309 7.60 17.60 -9.24
C ALA A 309 7.71 19.12 -9.04
N LEU A 310 6.58 19.82 -9.09
CA LEU A 310 6.50 21.28 -9.03
C LEU A 310 5.41 21.67 -8.05
N GLU A 311 5.64 22.75 -7.32
CA GLU A 311 4.61 23.39 -6.52
C GLU A 311 3.48 23.96 -7.41
N PRO A 312 2.24 24.11 -6.89
CA PRO A 312 1.08 24.53 -7.68
C PRO A 312 1.29 25.83 -8.46
N ASP A 313 1.89 26.86 -7.86
CA ASP A 313 2.18 28.17 -8.47
C ASP A 313 3.08 28.06 -9.70
N ILE A 314 4.18 27.32 -9.60
CA ILE A 314 5.09 27.06 -10.71
C ILE A 314 4.43 26.15 -11.76
N ALA A 315 3.73 25.11 -11.33
CA ALA A 315 3.07 24.16 -12.22
C ALA A 315 1.97 24.83 -13.07
N GLN A 316 1.09 25.63 -12.45
CA GLN A 316 0.05 26.37 -13.17
C GLN A 316 0.65 27.39 -14.14
N SER A 317 1.78 28.00 -13.78
CA SER A 317 2.51 28.92 -14.66
C SER A 317 3.10 28.22 -15.89
N LEU A 318 3.71 27.04 -15.71
CA LEU A 318 4.20 26.22 -16.82
C LEU A 318 3.06 25.78 -17.75
N ALA A 319 1.86 25.53 -17.22
CA ALA A 319 0.69 25.20 -18.04
C ALA A 319 0.26 26.32 -19.00
N LEU A 320 0.54 27.59 -18.67
CA LEU A 320 0.31 28.74 -19.56
C LEU A 320 1.37 28.87 -20.66
N ALA A 321 2.53 28.25 -20.48
CA ALA A 321 3.61 28.20 -21.47
C ALA A 321 3.46 27.02 -22.44
N ARG A 322 2.69 25.99 -22.07
CA ARG A 322 2.42 24.82 -22.93
C ARG A 322 1.84 25.22 -24.29
N GLY A 323 2.38 24.65 -25.36
CA GLY A 323 1.94 24.92 -26.73
C GLY A 323 2.52 26.22 -27.33
N LYS A 324 3.51 26.83 -26.66
CA LYS A 324 4.25 28.00 -27.17
C LYS A 324 5.71 27.65 -27.46
N PRO A 325 6.36 28.37 -28.40
CA PRO A 325 7.79 28.23 -28.63
C PRO A 325 8.60 28.42 -27.35
N PRO A 326 9.63 27.59 -27.10
CA PRO A 326 10.15 26.50 -27.93
C PRO A 326 9.68 25.09 -27.52
N ILE A 327 8.58 24.98 -26.76
CA ILE A 327 8.02 23.71 -26.26
C ILE A 327 6.65 23.38 -26.88
N GLU A 328 6.34 23.96 -28.04
CA GLU A 328 5.07 23.80 -28.74
C GLU A 328 4.86 22.37 -29.27
N ASP A 329 5.95 21.72 -29.68
CA ASP A 329 5.94 20.42 -30.34
C ASP A 329 6.36 19.26 -29.42
N VAL A 330 6.56 19.52 -28.12
CA VAL A 330 6.95 18.49 -27.14
C VAL A 330 5.81 18.15 -26.19
N GLN A 331 5.68 16.86 -25.89
CA GLN A 331 4.76 16.36 -24.89
C GLN A 331 5.40 16.47 -23.51
N LEU A 332 4.85 17.33 -22.66
CA LEU A 332 5.23 17.37 -21.25
C LEU A 332 4.78 16.07 -20.56
N VAL A 333 5.70 15.44 -19.83
CA VAL A 333 5.48 14.17 -19.12
C VAL A 333 6.01 14.25 -17.69
N GLU A 334 5.39 13.50 -16.78
CA GLU A 334 5.79 13.50 -15.37
C GLU A 334 7.11 12.74 -15.18
N ALA A 335 7.97 13.27 -14.30
CA ALA A 335 9.14 12.56 -13.82
C ALA A 335 8.74 11.27 -13.07
N GLU A 336 9.48 10.20 -13.35
CA GLU A 336 9.38 8.92 -12.66
C GLU A 336 10.79 8.51 -12.22
N ASP A 337 11.28 9.13 -11.14
CA ASP A 337 12.69 9.04 -10.70
C ASP A 337 13.17 7.60 -10.46
N ALA A 338 12.25 6.70 -10.08
CA ALA A 338 12.53 5.28 -9.92
C ALA A 338 12.99 4.59 -11.23
N LEU A 339 12.74 5.19 -12.41
CA LEU A 339 13.18 4.70 -13.71
C LEU A 339 14.53 5.29 -14.16
N GLN A 340 15.13 6.20 -13.39
CA GLN A 340 16.44 6.74 -13.69
C GLN A 340 17.50 5.62 -13.72
N GLY A 341 18.29 5.59 -14.79
CA GLY A 341 19.26 4.53 -15.10
C GLY A 341 18.87 3.64 -16.27
N TYR A 342 17.57 3.56 -16.63
CA TYR A 342 17.18 2.90 -17.87
C TYR A 342 17.62 3.73 -19.08
N ALA A 343 18.18 3.07 -20.10
CA ALA A 343 18.77 3.75 -21.24
C ALA A 343 17.77 4.66 -21.98
N TRP A 344 16.52 4.21 -22.15
CA TRP A 344 15.49 5.03 -22.81
C TRP A 344 15.07 6.24 -21.97
N TYR A 345 15.01 6.09 -20.64
CA TYR A 345 14.57 7.17 -19.74
C TYR A 345 15.66 8.24 -19.64
N ASP A 346 16.92 7.81 -19.46
CA ASP A 346 18.06 8.72 -19.31
C ASP A 346 18.37 9.53 -20.57
N THR A 347 17.85 9.13 -21.74
CA THR A 347 17.98 9.89 -22.99
C THR A 347 16.93 10.97 -23.18
N LEU A 348 15.88 11.00 -22.36
CA LEU A 348 14.83 12.01 -22.47
C LEU A 348 15.33 13.38 -21.97
N PRO A 349 14.97 14.49 -22.63
CA PRO A 349 15.25 15.80 -22.11
C PRO A 349 14.41 16.07 -20.86
N VAL A 350 14.95 16.86 -19.94
CA VAL A 350 14.35 17.15 -18.64
C VAL A 350 14.48 18.63 -18.33
N ILE A 351 13.41 19.25 -17.83
CA ILE A 351 13.52 20.59 -17.25
C ILE A 351 14.11 20.43 -15.84
N ARG A 352 15.24 21.10 -15.62
CA ARG A 352 15.98 21.07 -14.35
C ARG A 352 15.55 22.17 -13.42
N ASP A 353 15.42 23.37 -13.96
CA ASP A 353 15.10 24.57 -13.19
C ASP A 353 13.99 25.34 -13.90
N ILE A 354 13.09 25.90 -13.11
CA ILE A 354 12.03 26.79 -13.56
C ILE A 354 12.11 28.05 -12.70
N SER A 355 12.03 29.19 -13.36
CA SER A 355 11.95 30.48 -12.68
C SER A 355 11.11 31.45 -13.47
N LEU A 356 10.57 32.45 -12.80
CA LEU A 356 9.70 33.46 -13.37
C LEU A 356 10.37 34.82 -13.24
N ARG A 357 10.43 35.54 -14.34
CA ARG A 357 10.93 36.91 -14.43
C ARG A 357 9.75 37.84 -14.68
N ILE A 358 9.57 38.82 -13.79
CA ILE A 358 8.47 39.78 -13.81
C ILE A 358 9.04 41.17 -14.03
N ASP A 359 8.62 41.82 -15.11
CA ASP A 359 8.98 43.21 -15.41
C ASP A 359 7.79 44.12 -14.99
N ARG A 360 8.06 45.09 -14.10
CA ARG A 360 7.06 46.08 -13.63
C ARG A 360 7.70 47.44 -13.43
N GLU A 361 7.20 48.46 -14.13
CA GLU A 361 7.62 49.86 -14.01
C GLU A 361 9.14 50.06 -14.16
N GLY A 362 9.76 49.24 -15.03
CA GLY A 362 11.21 49.26 -15.27
C GLY A 362 12.06 48.50 -14.24
N SER A 363 11.44 47.90 -13.21
CA SER A 363 12.09 46.98 -12.28
C SER A 363 11.87 45.52 -12.69
N VAL A 364 12.88 44.68 -12.46
CA VAL A 364 12.83 43.24 -12.75
C VAL A 364 12.85 42.46 -11.45
N HIS A 365 11.87 41.59 -11.27
CA HIS A 365 11.74 40.70 -10.12
C HIS A 365 11.85 39.26 -10.58
N ARG A 366 12.31 38.39 -9.68
CA ARG A 366 12.43 36.95 -9.92
C ARG A 366 11.63 36.19 -8.87
N TYR A 367 11.03 35.10 -9.30
CA TYR A 367 10.25 34.21 -8.46
C TYR A 367 10.52 32.76 -8.86
N ASP A 368 10.84 31.91 -7.90
CA ASP A 368 11.02 30.47 -8.06
C ASP A 368 10.77 29.79 -6.70
N ASP A 369 11.02 28.48 -6.60
CA ASP A 369 10.76 27.70 -5.38
C ASP A 369 11.58 28.21 -4.17
N ASP A 370 12.74 28.82 -4.39
CA ASP A 370 13.63 29.31 -3.34
C ASP A 370 13.52 30.84 -3.12
N MET A 371 12.94 31.56 -4.08
CA MET A 371 12.89 33.02 -4.10
C MET A 371 11.47 33.56 -4.15
N CYS A 372 11.00 34.09 -3.02
CA CYS A 372 9.75 34.84 -2.91
C CYS A 372 9.85 36.27 -3.47
N LEU A 373 8.70 36.83 -3.84
CA LEU A 373 8.55 38.25 -4.11
C LEU A 373 8.53 39.05 -2.80
N PRO A 374 8.88 40.35 -2.83
CA PRO A 374 8.77 41.22 -1.65
C PRO A 374 7.37 41.19 -1.03
N ALA A 375 7.28 41.20 0.30
CA ALA A 375 6.00 41.09 1.02
C ALA A 375 5.03 42.26 0.74
N ASP A 376 5.54 43.41 0.32
CA ASP A 376 4.77 44.60 -0.07
C ASP A 376 4.44 44.64 -1.57
N PHE A 377 4.78 43.58 -2.33
CA PHE A 377 4.54 43.52 -3.76
C PHE A 377 3.04 43.32 -4.05
N ALA A 378 2.37 44.40 -4.43
CA ALA A 378 0.93 44.39 -4.65
C ALA A 378 0.50 43.56 -5.87
N CYS A 379 -0.65 42.87 -5.75
CA CYS A 379 -1.38 42.29 -6.88
C CYS A 379 -1.68 43.34 -7.96
N GLY A 380 -1.87 42.89 -9.20
CA GLY A 380 -2.33 43.75 -10.28
C GLY A 380 -1.66 43.51 -11.63
N LEU A 381 -1.73 44.54 -12.48
CA LEU A 381 -1.14 44.49 -13.81
C LEU A 381 0.37 44.73 -13.79
N VAL A 382 1.09 43.95 -14.59
CA VAL A 382 2.54 44.08 -14.82
C VAL A 382 2.84 44.21 -16.31
N ASP A 383 4.05 44.66 -16.63
CA ASP A 383 4.45 44.91 -18.02
C ASP A 383 4.70 43.59 -18.77
N ARG A 384 5.36 42.62 -18.10
CA ARG A 384 5.72 41.33 -18.70
C ARG A 384 5.94 40.25 -17.64
N ILE A 385 5.58 39.02 -17.99
CA ILE A 385 5.90 37.82 -17.21
C ILE A 385 6.54 36.80 -18.15
N VAL A 386 7.73 36.32 -17.80
CA VAL A 386 8.49 35.35 -18.59
C VAL A 386 8.82 34.15 -17.71
N ILE A 387 8.43 32.96 -18.13
CA ILE A 387 8.95 31.72 -17.55
C ILE A 387 10.28 31.38 -18.23
N GLU A 388 11.30 31.14 -17.41
CA GLU A 388 12.65 30.73 -17.82
C GLU A 388 12.84 29.26 -17.42
N LEU A 389 13.01 28.41 -18.44
CA LEU A 389 13.19 26.98 -18.30
C LEU A 389 14.65 26.62 -18.61
N THR A 390 15.33 25.99 -17.67
CA THR A 390 16.62 25.33 -17.93
C THR A 390 16.34 23.89 -18.32
N VAL A 391 16.56 23.53 -19.59
CA VAL A 391 16.36 22.18 -20.10
C VAL A 391 17.71 21.50 -20.31
N CYS A 392 17.88 20.31 -19.75
CA CYS A 392 18.95 19.40 -20.12
C CYS A 392 18.50 18.54 -21.30
N GLU A 393 19.35 18.38 -22.31
CA GLU A 393 19.05 17.52 -23.47
C GLU A 393 18.83 16.04 -23.09
N THR A 394 19.38 15.61 -21.95
CA THR A 394 19.21 14.26 -21.40
C THR A 394 19.15 14.31 -19.87
N GLY A 395 18.66 13.23 -19.23
CA GLY A 395 18.64 13.08 -17.77
C GLY A 395 20.02 12.94 -17.11
N ARG A 396 21.11 12.93 -17.89
CA ARG A 396 22.49 12.74 -17.40
C ARG A 396 23.08 14.01 -16.79
N THR A 397 23.96 13.84 -15.80
CA THR A 397 24.51 14.95 -14.98
C THR A 397 25.25 16.02 -15.80
N ASP A 398 25.97 15.61 -16.86
CA ASP A 398 26.79 16.50 -17.69
C ASP A 398 26.15 16.84 -19.06
N ALA A 399 24.82 16.65 -19.17
CA ALA A 399 24.12 16.96 -20.41
C ALA A 399 24.19 18.45 -20.76
N PRO A 400 24.34 18.82 -22.05
CA PRO A 400 24.20 20.20 -22.49
C PRO A 400 22.88 20.81 -22.00
N ARG A 401 22.94 22.09 -21.64
CA ARG A 401 21.80 22.84 -21.11
C ARG A 401 21.41 23.95 -22.08
N SER A 402 20.13 24.08 -22.34
CA SER A 402 19.53 25.21 -23.02
C SER A 402 18.64 25.99 -22.06
N VAL A 403 18.63 27.31 -22.21
CA VAL A 403 17.69 28.18 -21.48
C VAL A 403 16.64 28.65 -22.47
N HIS A 404 15.38 28.46 -22.10
CA HIS A 404 14.23 28.84 -22.90
C HIS A 404 13.41 29.88 -22.14
N SER A 405 13.00 30.94 -22.83
CA SER A 405 12.20 32.02 -22.25
C SER A 405 10.87 32.10 -22.96
N ILE A 406 9.77 31.99 -22.21
CA ILE A 406 8.41 31.95 -22.76
C ILE A 406 7.56 32.99 -22.04
N GLU A 407 6.89 33.87 -22.79
CA GLU A 407 5.96 34.83 -22.19
C GLU A 407 4.65 34.16 -21.79
N ILE A 408 4.21 34.43 -20.56
CA ILE A 408 2.93 33.96 -20.02
C ILE A 408 2.06 35.14 -19.60
N PRO A 409 0.74 35.03 -19.71
CA PRO A 409 -0.13 36.18 -19.52
C PRO A 409 -0.44 36.50 -18.05
N ALA A 410 -0.17 35.58 -17.13
CA ALA A 410 -0.44 35.71 -15.71
C ALA A 410 0.45 34.82 -14.86
N LEU A 411 0.53 35.14 -13.58
CA LEU A 411 1.22 34.40 -12.54
C LEU A 411 0.43 34.54 -11.23
N VAL A 412 0.20 33.43 -10.54
CA VAL A 412 -0.33 33.41 -9.18
C VAL A 412 0.81 32.88 -8.30
N CYS A 413 1.43 33.76 -7.53
CA CYS A 413 2.47 33.38 -6.57
C CYS A 413 1.79 33.11 -5.23
N ARG A 414 2.00 31.94 -4.62
CA ARG A 414 1.61 31.74 -3.22
C ARG A 414 2.46 32.57 -2.25
N ASN A 415 3.69 32.89 -2.66
CA ASN A 415 4.63 33.70 -1.90
C ASN A 415 4.89 33.21 -0.45
N GLY A 416 4.74 31.89 -0.22
CA GLY A 416 4.87 31.27 1.10
C GLY A 416 3.57 31.19 1.92
N GLY A 417 2.47 31.72 1.39
CA GLY A 417 1.14 31.68 2.00
C GLY A 417 0.23 30.57 1.48
N TRP A 418 -0.89 30.37 2.16
CA TRP A 418 -1.90 29.32 1.86
C TRP A 418 -3.29 29.88 1.55
N ASP A 419 -3.43 31.20 1.49
CA ASP A 419 -4.69 31.88 1.22
C ASP A 419 -4.53 32.97 0.16
N THR A 420 -5.66 33.57 -0.21
CA THR A 420 -5.76 34.65 -1.21
C THR A 420 -5.27 35.99 -0.70
N GLU A 421 -5.16 36.19 0.62
CA GLU A 421 -4.69 37.45 1.22
C GLU A 421 -3.17 37.57 1.13
N GLU A 422 -2.46 36.45 1.28
CA GLU A 422 -1.00 36.37 1.21
C GLU A 422 -0.47 36.14 -0.21
N ALA A 423 -1.32 35.66 -1.12
CA ALA A 423 -0.95 35.41 -2.51
C ALA A 423 -0.80 36.69 -3.33
N ILE A 424 0.19 36.69 -4.23
CA ILE A 424 0.43 37.77 -5.19
C ILE A 424 -0.06 37.34 -6.56
N ILE A 425 -1.10 38.00 -7.07
CA ILE A 425 -1.73 37.68 -8.34
C ILE A 425 -1.39 38.76 -9.37
N LEU A 426 -0.74 38.34 -10.46
CA LEU A 426 -0.22 39.21 -11.50
C LEU A 426 -0.79 38.84 -12.85
N ALA A 427 -1.12 39.84 -13.65
CA ALA A 427 -1.53 39.66 -15.04
C ALA A 427 -0.87 40.70 -15.95
N THR A 428 -0.68 40.34 -17.20
CA THR A 428 -0.19 41.26 -18.24
C THR A 428 -1.36 41.94 -18.92
N ARG A 429 -1.21 43.24 -19.22
CA ARG A 429 -2.29 44.06 -19.80
C ARG A 429 -2.82 43.53 -21.13
N ASP A 430 -1.92 43.01 -21.97
CA ASP A 430 -2.23 42.55 -23.33
C ASP A 430 -2.13 41.02 -23.49
N GLY A 431 -2.02 40.27 -22.38
CA GLY A 431 -1.81 38.82 -22.41
C GLY A 431 -3.02 37.99 -22.82
N GLY A 432 -4.18 38.61 -23.00
CA GLY A 432 -5.41 37.95 -23.45
C GLY A 432 -6.00 36.94 -22.45
N ILE A 433 -5.55 36.94 -21.19
CA ILE A 433 -6.18 36.13 -20.13
C ILE A 433 -7.53 36.73 -19.73
N THR A 434 -8.53 35.87 -19.59
CA THR A 434 -9.87 36.28 -19.15
C THR A 434 -10.01 36.16 -17.63
N PRO A 435 -10.95 36.89 -17.00
CA PRO A 435 -11.25 36.72 -15.57
C PRO A 435 -11.55 35.27 -15.19
N ASP A 436 -12.31 34.54 -16.01
CA ASP A 436 -12.63 33.13 -15.80
C ASP A 436 -11.39 32.20 -15.86
N ARG A 437 -10.44 32.48 -16.75
CA ARG A 437 -9.21 31.69 -16.81
C ARG A 437 -8.27 32.01 -15.66
N LEU A 438 -8.14 33.29 -15.29
CA LEU A 438 -7.33 33.70 -14.15
C LEU A 438 -7.93 33.19 -12.83
N SER A 439 -9.26 33.22 -12.67
CA SER A 439 -9.92 32.71 -11.47
C SER A 439 -9.70 31.20 -11.27
N ARG A 440 -9.77 30.41 -12.35
CA ARG A 440 -9.42 28.98 -12.29
C ARG A 440 -7.97 28.75 -11.92
N MET A 441 -7.06 29.61 -12.39
CA MET A 441 -5.64 29.54 -12.02
C MET A 441 -5.43 29.87 -10.54
N ILE A 442 -6.11 30.90 -10.02
CA ILE A 442 -6.09 31.26 -8.59
C ILE A 442 -6.60 30.07 -7.76
N TYR A 443 -7.76 29.52 -8.11
CA TYR A 443 -8.34 28.34 -7.47
C TYR A 443 -7.36 27.17 -7.48
N ALA A 444 -6.85 26.78 -8.66
CA ALA A 444 -5.94 25.66 -8.79
C ALA A 444 -4.62 25.85 -8.00
N THR A 445 -4.15 27.09 -7.85
CA THR A 445 -2.88 27.39 -7.17
C THR A 445 -3.01 27.45 -5.65
N ILE A 446 -4.14 27.91 -5.13
CA ILE A 446 -4.28 28.30 -3.71
C ILE A 446 -5.29 27.42 -2.97
N PHE A 447 -6.42 27.04 -3.58
CA PHE A 447 -7.50 26.36 -2.87
C PHE A 447 -7.07 24.98 -2.38
N CYS A 448 -7.22 24.75 -1.09
CA CYS A 448 -7.11 23.46 -0.43
C CYS A 448 -8.25 23.37 0.60
N GLY A 449 -9.10 22.35 0.50
CA GLY A 449 -10.20 22.18 1.45
C GLY A 449 -9.70 21.92 2.86
N ALA A 450 -10.31 22.57 3.86
CA ALA A 450 -10.05 22.26 5.26
C ALA A 450 -10.94 21.09 5.72
N ASP A 451 -10.31 20.02 6.22
CA ASP A 451 -10.98 18.83 6.76
C ASP A 451 -11.28 18.94 8.27
N ASP A 452 -11.17 20.14 8.86
CA ASP A 452 -11.47 20.34 10.28
C ASP A 452 -12.98 20.27 10.56
N GLY A 453 -13.36 19.70 11.69
CA GLY A 453 -14.76 19.44 12.06
C GLY A 453 -15.61 20.70 12.26
N ASP A 454 -14.97 21.85 12.45
CA ASP A 454 -15.61 23.17 12.56
C ASP A 454 -15.75 23.89 11.21
N CYS A 455 -15.20 23.33 10.13
CA CYS A 455 -15.29 23.89 8.78
C CYS A 455 -16.54 23.40 8.03
N ASP A 456 -17.01 24.20 7.07
CA ASP A 456 -18.09 23.80 6.16
C ASP A 456 -17.71 22.57 5.32
N SER A 457 -18.67 21.92 4.68
CA SER A 457 -18.36 20.85 3.71
C SER A 457 -17.45 21.35 2.59
N TRP A 458 -16.57 20.49 2.06
CA TRP A 458 -15.69 20.78 0.93
C TRP A 458 -16.41 21.50 -0.24
N ASP A 459 -17.62 21.04 -0.60
CA ASP A 459 -18.42 21.66 -1.68
C ASP A 459 -18.74 23.13 -1.42
N THR A 460 -19.03 23.48 -0.16
CA THR A 460 -19.36 24.85 0.25
C THR A 460 -18.11 25.72 0.26
N GLN A 461 -17.00 25.21 0.81
CA GLN A 461 -15.71 25.91 0.81
C GLN A 461 -15.24 26.18 -0.63
N SER A 462 -15.27 25.16 -1.49
CA SER A 462 -14.88 25.25 -2.89
C SER A 462 -15.70 26.30 -3.64
N ARG A 463 -17.03 26.29 -3.51
CA ARG A 463 -17.90 27.29 -4.16
C ARG A 463 -17.65 28.70 -3.66
N SER A 464 -17.43 28.87 -2.35
CA SER A 464 -17.10 30.18 -1.78
C SER A 464 -15.79 30.71 -2.36
N PHE A 465 -14.75 29.87 -2.41
CA PHE A 465 -13.45 30.23 -2.93
C PHE A 465 -13.49 30.53 -4.44
N GLU A 466 -14.21 29.73 -5.24
CA GLU A 466 -14.38 30.01 -6.68
C GLU A 466 -14.97 31.41 -6.94
N ARG A 467 -15.93 31.83 -6.12
CA ARG A 467 -16.54 33.17 -6.21
C ARG A 467 -15.54 34.27 -5.87
N GLU A 468 -14.79 34.10 -4.79
CA GLU A 468 -13.76 35.04 -4.37
C GLU A 468 -12.67 35.18 -5.44
N ALA A 469 -12.13 34.05 -5.91
CA ALA A 469 -11.13 34.01 -6.97
C ALA A 469 -11.62 34.71 -8.25
N ARG A 470 -12.90 34.54 -8.59
CA ARG A 470 -13.52 35.18 -9.76
C ARG A 470 -13.71 36.68 -9.59
N GLN A 471 -14.13 37.12 -8.41
CA GLN A 471 -14.21 38.55 -8.09
C GLN A 471 -12.81 39.19 -8.13
N HIS A 472 -11.81 38.55 -7.55
CA HIS A 472 -10.44 39.03 -7.50
C HIS A 472 -9.80 39.12 -8.90
N ALA A 473 -9.96 38.07 -9.72
CA ALA A 473 -9.51 38.08 -11.11
C ALA A 473 -10.16 39.19 -11.93
N THR A 474 -11.47 39.43 -11.72
CA THR A 474 -12.21 40.51 -12.37
C THR A 474 -11.70 41.88 -11.94
N HIS A 475 -11.40 42.05 -10.65
CA HIS A 475 -10.86 43.29 -10.12
C HIS A 475 -9.50 43.64 -10.76
N ILE A 476 -8.59 42.67 -10.84
CA ILE A 476 -7.26 42.87 -11.43
C ILE A 476 -7.35 43.24 -12.92
N LEU A 477 -8.20 42.57 -13.68
CA LEU A 477 -8.24 42.71 -15.14
C LEU A 477 -9.14 43.86 -15.61
N LEU A 478 -10.26 44.10 -14.92
CA LEU A 478 -11.33 45.00 -15.37
C LEU A 478 -11.65 46.14 -14.39
N GLY A 479 -11.10 46.12 -13.17
CA GLY A 479 -11.28 47.15 -12.15
C GLY A 479 -12.43 46.90 -11.17
N GLU A 480 -12.57 47.83 -10.21
CA GLU A 480 -13.46 47.70 -9.05
C GLU A 480 -14.95 47.63 -9.40
N ASP A 481 -15.42 48.48 -10.32
CA ASP A 481 -16.82 48.49 -10.73
C ASP A 481 -17.24 47.16 -11.38
N ALA A 482 -16.38 46.59 -12.23
CA ALA A 482 -16.64 45.31 -12.87
C ALA A 482 -16.66 44.16 -11.86
N ALA A 483 -15.74 44.16 -10.89
CA ALA A 483 -15.71 43.16 -9.82
C ALA A 483 -16.95 43.24 -8.93
N THR A 484 -17.43 44.45 -8.65
CA THR A 484 -18.66 44.70 -7.88
C THR A 484 -19.87 44.15 -8.62
N LEU A 485 -20.00 44.42 -9.92
CA LEU A 485 -21.07 43.87 -10.76
C LEU A 485 -21.00 42.35 -10.83
N GLU A 486 -19.81 41.76 -10.93
CA GLU A 486 -19.64 40.31 -10.97
C GLU A 486 -20.09 39.66 -9.65
N ALA A 487 -19.73 40.25 -8.50
CA ALA A 487 -20.16 39.76 -7.18
C ALA A 487 -21.69 39.81 -7.01
N ILE A 488 -22.33 40.89 -7.50
CA ILE A 488 -23.78 41.03 -7.53
C ILE A 488 -24.40 39.95 -8.42
N ASN A 489 -23.86 39.77 -9.63
CA ASN A 489 -24.37 38.80 -10.60
C ASN A 489 -24.28 37.36 -10.07
N MET A 490 -23.15 36.96 -9.50
CA MET A 490 -23.00 35.63 -8.88
C MET A 490 -24.01 35.42 -7.74
N SER A 491 -24.16 36.40 -6.85
CA SER A 491 -25.11 36.33 -5.74
C SER A 491 -26.56 36.25 -6.22
N ALA A 492 -26.91 36.99 -7.28
CA ALA A 492 -28.21 36.92 -7.92
C ALA A 492 -28.45 35.55 -8.58
N TRP A 493 -27.44 34.97 -9.24
CA TRP A 493 -27.56 33.65 -9.85
C TRP A 493 -27.87 32.56 -8.83
N ASP A 494 -27.15 32.53 -7.72
CA ASP A 494 -27.31 31.51 -6.66
C ASP A 494 -28.69 31.59 -5.99
N ASN A 495 -29.19 32.81 -5.77
CA ASN A 495 -30.37 33.04 -4.93
C ASN A 495 -31.66 33.27 -5.73
N LEU A 496 -31.55 33.70 -6.99
CA LEU A 496 -32.71 34.18 -7.77
C LEU A 496 -32.98 33.34 -9.02
N SER A 497 -31.99 32.67 -9.61
CA SER A 497 -32.16 32.00 -10.92
C SER A 497 -33.30 30.98 -10.92
N TRP A 498 -33.43 30.20 -9.84
CA TRP A 498 -34.46 29.17 -9.68
C TRP A 498 -35.85 29.73 -9.34
N LEU A 499 -35.96 31.00 -8.97
CA LEU A 499 -37.24 31.69 -8.73
C LEU A 499 -37.88 32.23 -10.02
N ILE A 500 -37.11 32.33 -11.11
CA ILE A 500 -37.57 32.91 -12.38
C ILE A 500 -38.31 31.81 -13.19
N PRO A 501 -39.59 32.00 -13.55
CA PRO A 501 -40.32 31.04 -14.38
C PRO A 501 -39.67 30.84 -15.75
N LEU A 502 -39.69 29.62 -16.27
CA LEU A 502 -39.05 29.23 -17.54
C LEU A 502 -39.52 30.05 -18.75
N ASP A 503 -40.77 30.52 -18.74
CA ASP A 503 -41.42 31.27 -19.82
C ASP A 503 -41.42 32.79 -19.62
N ARG A 504 -40.70 33.29 -18.61
CA ARG A 504 -40.69 34.70 -18.23
C ARG A 504 -39.27 35.22 -18.08
N LYS A 505 -39.12 36.53 -18.25
CA LYS A 505 -37.89 37.26 -17.95
C LYS A 505 -38.22 38.36 -16.94
N ILE A 506 -37.29 38.66 -16.04
CA ILE A 506 -37.43 39.74 -15.07
C ILE A 506 -36.33 40.79 -15.28
N VAL A 507 -36.59 42.03 -14.87
CA VAL A 507 -35.56 43.04 -14.59
C VAL A 507 -35.59 43.35 -13.11
N ILE A 508 -34.41 43.49 -12.53
CA ILE A 508 -34.23 43.93 -11.15
C ILE A 508 -33.65 45.34 -11.19
N HIS A 509 -34.37 46.29 -10.59
CA HIS A 509 -33.87 47.63 -10.34
C HIS A 509 -33.48 47.71 -8.86
N ALA A 510 -32.18 47.87 -8.61
CA ALA A 510 -31.63 47.88 -7.25
C ALA A 510 -30.78 49.13 -7.00
N GLU A 511 -30.95 49.71 -5.81
CA GLU A 511 -30.12 50.77 -5.24
C GLU A 511 -29.77 50.42 -3.78
N ARG A 512 -28.91 51.20 -3.13
CA ARG A 512 -28.49 50.90 -1.75
C ARG A 512 -29.70 50.97 -0.79
N GLY A 513 -30.19 49.79 -0.38
CA GLY A 513 -31.29 49.64 0.57
C GLY A 513 -32.69 49.46 -0.06
N ALA A 514 -32.81 49.44 -1.39
CA ALA A 514 -34.08 49.19 -2.06
C ALA A 514 -33.90 48.30 -3.31
N ILE A 515 -34.78 47.32 -3.47
CA ILE A 515 -34.82 46.40 -4.62
C ILE A 515 -36.26 46.32 -5.12
N THR A 516 -36.45 46.50 -6.42
CA THR A 516 -37.73 46.34 -7.11
C THR A 516 -37.55 45.37 -8.28
N VAL A 517 -38.59 44.56 -8.54
CA VAL A 517 -38.55 43.49 -9.54
C VAL A 517 -39.79 43.56 -10.40
N ASP A 518 -39.59 43.61 -11.71
CA ASP A 518 -40.65 43.66 -12.72
C ASP A 518 -40.48 42.55 -13.75
N PHE A 519 -41.59 42.09 -14.33
CA PHE A 519 -41.52 41.22 -15.51
C PHE A 519 -41.23 42.04 -16.76
N LEU A 520 -40.30 41.56 -17.59
CA LEU A 520 -40.16 42.04 -18.94
C LEU A 520 -41.37 41.62 -19.77
N PRO A 521 -41.86 42.49 -20.67
CA PRO A 521 -42.85 42.09 -21.66
C PRO A 521 -42.26 40.99 -22.57
N ASN A 522 -43.07 39.97 -22.88
CA ASN A 522 -42.67 38.82 -23.70
C ASN A 522 -42.29 39.19 -25.12
#